data_AF-A0A7C2G2W6-F1
#
_entry.id   AF-A0A7C2G2W6-F1
#
_cell.length_a   1.000
_cell.length_b   1.000
_cell.length_c   1.000
_cell.angle_alpha   90.00
_cell.angle_beta   90.00
_cell.angle_gamma   90.00
#
_symmetry.space_group_name_H-M   'P 1'
#
loop_
_entity.id
_entity.type
_entity.pdbx_description
1 polymer ?
#
loop_
_entity_poly.entity_id
_entity_poly.type
_entity_poly.pdbx_seq_one_letter_code
_entity_poly.pdbx_strand_id
1 'polypeptide(L)'
;MYQLSEDIMVKHKTSSGLTVSELAGHLGAELIGECAELITAVNSLDRACGCEVSFISSDKFSENCDESRAGAIIVAKKIDGVSVAQLVVENVDAALIKTLNLFAPKLTAASGIHPTAIIEQSAEIGKDAAVGPGAY
;
A
#
# COMPACT_ATOMS: atom_id res chain seq x y z
N MET A 1 -1.50 44.40 14.93
CA MET A 1 -1.51 44.53 13.45
C MET A 1 -0.24 43.92 12.90
N TYR A 2 -0.28 42.65 12.49
CA TYR A 2 -0.24 42.25 11.08
C TYR A 2 -0.86 40.85 11.02
N GLN A 3 -1.93 40.77 10.24
CA GLN A 3 -2.73 39.60 9.92
C GLN A 3 -2.14 38.98 8.62
N LEU A 4 -2.34 37.67 8.44
CA LEU A 4 -2.00 36.84 7.26
C LEU A 4 -0.50 36.61 7.06
N SER A 5 -0.03 35.38 6.80
CA SER A 5 -0.59 34.43 5.83
C SER A 5 -0.84 33.03 6.41
N GLU A 6 -2.11 32.66 6.45
CA GLU A 6 -2.55 31.29 6.22
C GLU A 6 -2.03 30.88 4.84
N ASP A 7 -1.01 30.04 4.77
CA ASP A 7 -0.75 29.23 3.58
C ASP A 7 0.22 28.12 3.93
N ILE A 8 -0.04 26.94 3.35
CA ILE A 8 0.74 25.70 3.48
C ILE A 8 0.34 24.84 4.69
N MET A 9 -0.98 24.64 4.88
CA MET A 9 -1.42 23.25 5.07
C MET A 9 -1.20 22.55 3.73
N VAL A 10 -0.08 21.85 3.58
CA VAL A 10 0.04 20.82 2.54
C VAL A 10 -1.07 19.82 2.83
N LYS A 11 -2.19 19.96 2.15
CA LYS A 11 -3.19 18.91 2.01
C LYS A 11 -2.50 17.75 1.32
N HIS A 12 -1.78 16.94 2.09
CA HIS A 12 -1.43 15.59 1.67
C HIS A 12 -2.75 14.91 1.40
N LYS A 13 -3.08 14.76 0.12
CA LYS A 13 -4.26 14.04 -0.34
C LYS A 13 -3.99 12.56 -0.01
N THR A 14 -4.37 12.16 1.19
CA THR A 14 -4.26 10.80 1.71
C THR A 14 -4.97 9.83 0.77
N SER A 15 -4.38 8.66 0.64
CA SER A 15 -4.82 7.47 -0.07
C SER A 15 -6.34 7.25 0.04
N SER A 16 -7.05 7.40 -1.08
CA SER A 16 -8.44 6.93 -1.18
C SER A 16 -8.43 5.40 -1.16
N GLY A 17 -9.15 4.79 -0.21
CA GLY A 17 -9.37 3.34 -0.21
C GLY A 17 -10.10 2.89 -1.47
N LEU A 18 -9.93 1.63 -1.82
CA LEU A 18 -10.54 0.98 -2.99
C LEU A 18 -11.65 0.04 -2.53
N THR A 19 -12.74 -0.05 -3.29
CA THR A 19 -13.68 -1.17 -3.13
C THR A 19 -12.97 -2.48 -3.47
N VAL A 20 -13.45 -3.61 -2.94
CA VAL A 20 -12.88 -4.93 -3.25
C VAL A 20 -12.97 -5.25 -4.76
N SER A 21 -13.99 -4.73 -5.44
CA SER A 21 -14.17 -4.88 -6.90
C SER A 21 -13.14 -4.08 -7.70
N GLU A 22 -12.84 -2.83 -7.29
CA GLU A 22 -11.77 -2.04 -7.90
C GLU A 22 -10.41 -2.71 -7.69
N LEU A 23 -10.16 -3.20 -6.47
CA LEU A 23 -8.94 -3.94 -6.17
C LEU A 23 -8.83 -5.20 -7.04
N ALA A 24 -9.91 -5.97 -7.19
CA ALA A 24 -9.95 -7.13 -8.10
C ALA A 24 -9.58 -6.74 -9.54
N GLY A 25 -10.16 -5.65 -10.05
CA GLY A 25 -9.85 -5.11 -11.38
C GLY A 25 -8.38 -4.71 -11.52
N HIS A 26 -7.80 -4.07 -10.50
CA HIS A 26 -6.37 -3.78 -10.49
C HIS A 26 -5.52 -5.05 -10.50
N LEU A 27 -5.91 -6.09 -9.77
CA LEU A 27 -5.13 -7.32 -9.66
C LEU A 27 -5.34 -8.29 -10.83
N GLY A 28 -6.38 -8.08 -11.64
CA GLY A 28 -6.84 -9.10 -12.61
C GLY A 28 -7.35 -10.35 -11.91
N ALA A 29 -7.91 -10.18 -10.71
CA ALA A 29 -8.40 -11.26 -9.87
C ALA A 29 -9.85 -11.61 -10.20
N GLU A 30 -10.21 -12.88 -10.05
CA GLU A 30 -11.61 -13.29 -9.91
C GLU A 30 -12.07 -12.94 -8.49
N LEU A 31 -13.13 -12.13 -8.38
CA LEU A 31 -13.74 -11.76 -7.11
C LEU A 31 -14.83 -12.76 -6.73
N ILE A 32 -14.72 -13.31 -5.53
CA ILE A 32 -15.74 -14.17 -4.91
C ILE A 32 -16.19 -13.53 -3.60
N GLY A 33 -17.49 -13.35 -3.44
CA GLY A 33 -18.06 -12.66 -2.27
C GLY A 33 -17.98 -11.14 -2.39
N GLU A 34 -18.25 -10.45 -1.29
CA GLU A 34 -18.36 -8.99 -1.24
C GLU A 34 -17.73 -8.44 0.04
N CYS A 35 -17.25 -7.20 -0.01
CA CYS A 35 -16.83 -6.44 1.15
C CYS A 35 -17.45 -5.04 1.05
N ALA A 36 -18.17 -4.63 2.08
CA ALA A 36 -18.84 -3.33 2.13
C ALA A 36 -17.86 -2.18 2.47
N GLU A 37 -16.76 -2.50 3.13
CA GLU A 37 -15.73 -1.53 3.52
C GLU A 37 -14.76 -1.24 2.37
N LEU A 38 -14.19 -0.05 2.38
CA LEU A 38 -13.07 0.26 1.48
C LEU A 38 -11.80 -0.39 2.02
N ILE A 39 -11.06 -1.03 1.13
CA ILE A 39 -9.72 -1.54 1.40
C ILE A 39 -8.73 -0.39 1.34
N THR A 40 -7.98 -0.20 2.41
CA THR A 40 -7.08 0.94 2.61
C THR A 40 -5.62 0.55 2.81
N ALA A 41 -5.37 -0.70 3.20
CA ALA A 41 -4.02 -1.19 3.46
C ALA A 41 -3.94 -2.73 3.31
N VAL A 42 -2.71 -3.23 3.43
CA VAL A 42 -2.37 -4.66 3.42
C VAL A 42 -1.87 -5.06 4.80
N ASN A 43 -2.28 -6.22 5.30
CA ASN A 43 -1.82 -6.73 6.59
C ASN A 43 -1.79 -8.27 6.61
N SER A 44 -1.13 -8.87 7.61
CA SER A 44 -1.09 -10.33 7.75
C SER A 44 -2.45 -10.90 8.17
N LEU A 45 -2.72 -12.17 7.82
CA LEU A 45 -4.02 -12.84 8.04
C LEU A 45 -4.50 -12.79 9.50
N ASP A 46 -3.58 -12.89 10.45
CA ASP A 46 -3.83 -12.87 11.89
C ASP A 46 -4.13 -11.47 12.46
N ARG A 47 -3.75 -10.40 11.75
CA ARG A 47 -3.85 -9.00 12.23
C ARG A 47 -4.80 -8.14 11.42
N ALA A 48 -5.07 -8.53 10.18
CA ALA A 48 -5.90 -7.78 9.26
C ALA A 48 -7.29 -7.49 9.84
N CYS A 49 -7.79 -6.29 9.57
CA CYS A 49 -9.15 -5.88 9.90
C CYS A 49 -10.01 -5.65 8.64
N GLY A 50 -11.29 -5.27 8.83
CA GLY A 50 -12.30 -5.23 7.76
C GLY A 50 -11.98 -4.29 6.60
N CYS A 51 -11.13 -3.29 6.82
CA CYS A 51 -10.66 -2.35 5.80
C CYS A 51 -9.28 -2.70 5.23
N GLU A 52 -8.76 -3.89 5.51
CA GLU A 52 -7.45 -4.37 5.07
C GLU A 52 -7.58 -5.66 4.27
N VAL A 53 -6.68 -5.84 3.31
CA VAL A 53 -6.55 -7.08 2.55
C VAL A 53 -5.37 -7.90 3.06
N SER A 54 -5.58 -9.21 3.18
CA SER A 54 -4.52 -10.17 3.50
C SER A 54 -4.23 -11.09 2.31
N PHE A 55 -3.26 -11.98 2.44
CA PHE A 55 -2.85 -12.91 1.39
C PHE A 55 -2.48 -14.28 1.99
N ILE A 56 -2.64 -15.33 1.18
CA ILE A 56 -2.31 -16.70 1.55
C ILE A 56 -1.45 -17.30 0.45
N SER A 57 -0.15 -17.41 0.73
CA SER A 57 0.85 -17.94 -0.21
C SER A 57 1.14 -19.43 -0.02
N SER A 58 0.66 -20.07 1.07
CA SER A 58 0.86 -21.51 1.32
C SER A 58 -0.44 -22.19 1.75
N ASP A 59 -0.67 -23.40 1.24
CA ASP A 59 -1.87 -24.22 1.52
C ASP A 59 -2.14 -24.42 3.03
N LYS A 60 -1.10 -24.40 3.87
CA LYS A 60 -1.19 -24.58 5.33
C LYS A 60 -1.93 -23.46 6.06
N PHE A 61 -2.05 -22.27 5.46
CA PHE A 61 -2.71 -21.13 6.09
C PHE A 61 -4.21 -21.04 5.77
N SER A 62 -4.73 -21.97 4.95
CA SER A 62 -6.17 -22.04 4.67
C SER A 62 -7.02 -22.35 5.91
N GLU A 63 -6.47 -23.10 6.87
CA GLU A 63 -7.17 -23.48 8.12
C GLU A 63 -7.44 -22.27 9.05
N ASN A 64 -6.73 -21.15 8.87
CA ASN A 64 -6.89 -19.94 9.67
C ASN A 64 -7.72 -18.85 8.97
N CYS A 65 -8.26 -19.13 7.78
CA CYS A 65 -9.10 -18.18 7.04
C CYS A 65 -10.34 -17.76 7.83
N ASP A 66 -10.96 -18.70 8.53
CA ASP A 66 -12.21 -18.47 9.25
C ASP A 66 -12.06 -17.52 10.46
N GLU A 67 -10.84 -17.42 11.00
CA GLU A 67 -10.52 -16.51 12.11
C GLU A 67 -10.12 -15.11 11.65
N SER A 68 -9.82 -14.95 10.35
CA SER A 68 -9.40 -13.67 9.78
C SER A 68 -10.53 -12.65 9.83
N ARG A 69 -10.18 -11.43 10.23
CA ARG A 69 -11.08 -10.27 10.17
C ARG A 69 -10.79 -9.37 8.96
N ALA A 70 -9.98 -9.84 8.01
CA ALA A 70 -9.68 -9.10 6.79
C ALA A 70 -10.96 -8.80 6.01
N GLY A 71 -11.02 -7.65 5.33
CA GLY A 71 -12.09 -7.35 4.39
C GLY A 71 -12.03 -8.22 3.13
N ALA A 72 -10.82 -8.60 2.72
CA ALA A 72 -10.58 -9.49 1.60
C ALA A 72 -9.29 -10.31 1.79
N ILE A 73 -9.19 -11.44 1.10
CA ILE A 73 -7.97 -12.27 1.04
C ILE A 73 -7.55 -12.54 -0.41
N ILE A 74 -6.26 -12.39 -0.69
CA ILE A 74 -5.65 -12.77 -1.97
C ILE A 74 -5.22 -14.23 -1.89
N VAL A 75 -5.71 -15.05 -2.82
CA VAL A 75 -5.51 -16.51 -2.81
C VAL A 75 -5.19 -17.05 -4.20
N ALA A 76 -4.44 -18.14 -4.27
CA ALA A 76 -4.12 -18.79 -5.55
C ALA A 76 -5.31 -19.60 -6.11
N LYS A 77 -6.20 -20.07 -5.22
CA LYS A 77 -7.39 -20.86 -5.54
C LYS A 77 -8.50 -20.49 -4.57
N LYS A 78 -9.74 -20.58 -5.03
CA LYS A 78 -10.93 -20.44 -4.19
C LYS A 78 -10.86 -21.39 -2.99
N ILE A 79 -11.18 -20.87 -1.81
CA ILE A 79 -11.36 -21.62 -0.58
C ILE A 79 -12.87 -21.72 -0.32
N ASP A 80 -13.41 -22.94 -0.26
CA ASP A 80 -14.82 -23.16 0.03
C ASP A 80 -15.11 -23.01 1.53
N GLY A 81 -16.33 -22.60 1.87
CA GLY A 81 -16.79 -22.48 3.26
C GLY A 81 -16.41 -21.16 3.96
N VAL A 82 -15.58 -20.32 3.34
CA VAL A 82 -15.13 -19.05 3.92
C VAL A 82 -16.01 -17.89 3.43
N SER A 83 -16.45 -17.04 4.36
CA SER A 83 -17.32 -15.88 4.05
C SER A 83 -16.58 -14.61 3.64
N VAL A 84 -15.27 -14.51 3.93
CA VAL A 84 -14.46 -13.35 3.54
C VAL A 84 -14.36 -13.26 2.01
N ALA A 85 -14.36 -12.03 1.48
CA ALA A 85 -14.19 -11.81 0.05
C ALA A 85 -12.82 -12.36 -0.42
N GLN A 86 -12.81 -13.08 -1.54
CA GLN A 86 -11.62 -13.71 -2.08
C GLN A 86 -11.24 -13.07 -3.41
N LEU A 87 -9.98 -12.71 -3.53
CA LEU A 87 -9.34 -12.21 -4.76
C LEU A 87 -8.48 -13.34 -5.30
N VAL A 88 -9.05 -14.16 -6.18
CA VAL A 88 -8.38 -15.35 -6.72
C VAL A 88 -7.49 -14.93 -7.89
N VAL A 89 -6.19 -15.22 -7.78
CA VAL A 89 -5.17 -14.83 -8.75
C VAL A 89 -4.26 -16.01 -9.12
N GLU A 90 -3.62 -15.97 -10.28
CA GLU A 90 -2.65 -16.99 -10.66
C GLU A 90 -1.36 -16.93 -9.82
N ASN A 91 -0.95 -15.72 -9.41
CA ASN A 91 0.28 -15.48 -8.66
C ASN A 91 0.05 -14.51 -7.50
N VAL A 92 0.02 -15.05 -6.27
CA VAL A 92 -0.24 -14.32 -5.03
C VAL A 92 0.86 -13.29 -4.73
N ASP A 93 2.13 -13.62 -4.96
CA ASP A 93 3.24 -12.72 -4.67
C ASP A 93 3.21 -11.48 -5.58
N ALA A 94 2.93 -11.67 -6.86
CA ALA A 94 2.78 -10.56 -7.82
C ALA A 94 1.59 -9.67 -7.45
N ALA A 95 0.47 -10.27 -7.06
CA ALA A 95 -0.71 -9.54 -6.59
C ALA A 95 -0.43 -8.77 -5.29
N LEU A 96 0.29 -9.37 -4.34
CA LEU A 96 0.71 -8.72 -3.10
C LEU A 96 1.61 -7.50 -3.39
N ILE A 97 2.64 -7.66 -4.22
CA ILE A 97 3.52 -6.54 -4.61
C ILE A 97 2.72 -5.40 -5.24
N LYS A 98 1.78 -5.74 -6.14
CA LYS A 98 0.91 -4.73 -6.78
C LYS A 98 0.02 -4.03 -5.75
N THR A 99 -0.57 -4.77 -4.82
CA THR A 99 -1.41 -4.24 -3.76
C THR A 99 -0.62 -3.31 -2.83
N LEU A 100 0.59 -3.70 -2.43
CA LEU A 100 1.50 -2.87 -1.64
C LEU A 100 1.81 -1.55 -2.36
N ASN A 101 2.05 -1.58 -3.68
CA ASN A 101 2.29 -0.37 -4.47
C ASN A 101 1.06 0.54 -4.61
N LEU A 102 -0.16 -0.03 -4.63
CA LEU A 102 -1.40 0.75 -4.68
C LEU A 102 -1.62 1.55 -3.39
N PHE A 103 -1.28 0.97 -2.24
CA PHE A 103 -1.48 1.58 -0.92
C PHE A 103 -0.22 2.25 -0.35
N ALA A 104 0.94 2.09 -1.01
CA ALA A 104 2.18 2.72 -0.60
C ALA A 104 2.02 4.24 -0.56
N PRO A 105 2.52 4.92 0.49
CA PRO A 105 2.58 6.37 0.50
C PRO A 105 3.44 6.83 -0.68
N LYS A 106 2.98 7.85 -1.40
CA LYS A 106 3.82 8.49 -2.42
C LYS A 106 5.02 9.12 -1.73
N LEU A 107 6.17 8.47 -1.87
CA LEU A 107 7.43 9.07 -1.50
C LEU A 107 7.68 10.24 -2.45
N THR A 108 7.53 11.45 -1.92
CA THR A 108 8.06 12.63 -2.60
C THR A 108 9.57 12.55 -2.44
N ALA A 109 10.27 12.30 -3.55
CA ALA A 109 11.71 12.44 -3.56
C ALA A 109 12.01 13.90 -3.19
N ALA A 110 12.63 14.12 -2.03
CA ALA A 110 13.23 15.41 -1.74
C ALA A 110 14.29 15.64 -2.81
N SER A 111 14.30 16.81 -3.44
CA SER A 111 15.39 17.21 -4.33
C SER A 111 16.17 18.34 -3.70
N GLY A 112 17.45 18.43 -4.03
CA GLY A 112 18.34 19.47 -3.56
C GLY A 112 19.30 19.01 -2.46
N ILE A 113 20.12 19.95 -2.02
CA ILE A 113 21.23 19.73 -1.11
C ILE A 113 20.83 20.35 0.23
N HIS A 114 20.79 19.55 1.29
CA HIS A 114 20.52 20.08 2.63
C HIS A 114 21.63 21.09 3.00
N PRO A 115 21.30 22.24 3.64
CA PRO A 115 22.29 23.29 3.92
C PRO A 115 23.51 22.87 4.76
N THR A 116 23.42 21.73 5.47
CA THR A 116 24.50 21.17 6.28
C THR A 116 25.29 20.08 5.58
N ALA A 117 24.94 19.75 4.33
CA ALA A 117 25.76 18.86 3.51
C ALA A 117 27.01 19.60 3.05
N ILE A 118 28.13 18.89 3.00
CA ILE A 118 29.39 19.41 2.49
C ILE A 118 29.56 18.82 1.09
N ILE A 119 29.71 19.69 0.08
CA ILE A 119 29.90 19.27 -1.31
C ILE A 119 31.28 19.75 -1.76
N GLU A 120 32.12 18.83 -2.19
CA GLU A 120 33.41 19.17 -2.81
C GLU A 120 33.21 20.01 -4.08
N GLN A 121 34.11 20.96 -4.32
CA GLN A 121 33.96 21.91 -5.43
C GLN A 121 33.93 21.23 -6.81
N SER A 122 34.59 20.06 -6.93
CA SER A 122 34.62 19.27 -8.16
C SER A 122 33.46 18.27 -8.28
N ALA A 123 32.55 18.21 -7.32
CA ALA A 123 31.45 17.25 -7.35
C ALA A 123 30.37 17.68 -8.36
N GLU A 124 30.00 16.74 -9.24
CA GLU A 124 28.88 16.92 -10.16
C GLU A 124 27.64 16.20 -9.61
N ILE A 125 26.59 16.98 -9.31
CA ILE A 125 25.35 16.47 -8.72
C ILE A 125 24.24 16.53 -9.77
N GLY A 126 23.57 15.39 -9.96
CA GLY A 126 22.43 15.30 -10.87
C GLY A 126 21.27 16.19 -10.43
N LYS A 127 20.53 16.75 -11.39
CA LYS A 127 19.43 17.72 -11.17
C LYS A 127 18.33 17.25 -10.21
N ASP A 128 18.10 15.94 -10.11
CA ASP A 128 17.05 15.32 -9.29
C ASP A 128 17.61 14.63 -8.03
N ALA A 129 18.89 14.85 -7.72
CA ALA A 129 19.54 14.25 -6.55
C ALA A 129 19.12 14.94 -5.24
N ALA A 130 19.16 14.15 -4.17
CA ALA A 130 18.92 14.60 -2.80
C ALA A 130 20.21 14.38 -1.99
N VAL A 131 20.73 15.42 -1.34
CA VAL A 131 21.84 15.28 -0.40
C VAL A 131 21.35 15.59 1.00
N GLY A 132 21.36 14.58 1.87
CA GLY A 132 20.86 14.66 3.23
C GLY A 132 21.74 15.50 4.17
N PRO A 133 21.23 15.88 5.36
CA PRO A 133 21.99 16.61 6.36
C PRO A 133 23.25 15.84 6.78
N GLY A 134 24.41 16.50 6.74
CA GLY A 134 25.68 15.93 7.22
C GLY A 134 26.36 14.93 6.27
N ALA A 135 25.88 14.79 5.03
CA ALA A 135 26.62 14.08 3.99
C ALA A 135 27.88 14.86 3.54
N TYR A 136 28.92 14.13 3.14
CA TYR A 136 30.16 14.62 2.51
C TYR A 136 30.45 13.76 1.27
#